data_AF-A0A965NMD7-F1
#
_entry.id   AF-A0A965NMD7-F1
#
_cell.length_a   1.000
_cell.length_b   1.000
_cell.length_c   1.000
_cell.angle_alpha   90.00
_cell.angle_beta   90.00
_cell.angle_gamma   90.00
#
_symmetry.space_group_name_H-M   'P 1'
#
loop_
_entity.id
_entity.type
_entity.pdbx_description
1 polymer ?
#
loop_
_entity_poly.entity_id
_entity_poly.type
_entity_poly.pdbx_seq_one_letter_code
_entity_poly.pdbx_strand_id
1 'polypeptide(L)'
;MLSLVPLFPEVTPAQWEQLTAMAALHREWNEKINLVSRKDIENLERHHYAPCIAAVKFLKLMDGCRVMDVGTGGGFPGLILAVLYPKARFTLVDSVGKKITVVTDIAERLGLKNVDVKNARAETMNHEH
;
A
#
# COMPACT_ATOMS: atom_id res chain seq x y z
N MET A 1 -5.93 -14.16 1.83
CA MET A 1 -5.08 -13.70 2.96
C MET A 1 -4.61 -14.81 3.89
N LEU A 2 -5.50 -15.70 4.37
CA LEU A 2 -5.18 -16.73 5.38
C LEU A 2 -3.95 -17.60 5.08
N SER A 3 -3.69 -17.91 3.81
CA SER A 3 -2.51 -18.69 3.41
C SER A 3 -1.17 -17.98 3.64
N LEU A 4 -1.16 -16.66 3.79
CA LEU A 4 0.05 -15.87 4.07
C LEU A 4 0.36 -15.77 5.56
N VAL A 5 -0.65 -15.88 6.43
CA VAL A 5 -0.50 -15.69 7.89
C VAL A 5 0.62 -16.55 8.49
N PRO A 6 0.74 -17.86 8.18
CA PRO A 6 1.81 -18.68 8.74
C PRO A 6 3.23 -18.30 8.28
N LEU A 7 3.35 -17.55 7.18
CA LEU A 7 4.64 -17.16 6.58
C LEU A 7 5.24 -15.89 7.20
N PHE A 8 4.40 -15.09 7.88
CA PHE A 8 4.77 -13.80 8.46
C PHE A 8 4.24 -13.68 9.90
N PRO A 9 4.81 -14.44 10.86
CA PRO A 9 4.42 -14.41 12.27
C PRO A 9 4.61 -13.04 12.94
N GLU A 10 5.42 -12.16 12.35
CA GLU A 10 5.65 -10.79 12.79
C GLU A 10 4.45 -9.84 12.55
N VAL A 11 3.52 -10.22 11.67
CA VAL A 11 2.35 -9.40 11.34
C VAL A 11 1.23 -9.69 12.34
N THR A 12 0.78 -8.65 13.02
CA THR A 12 -0.23 -8.77 14.08
C THR A 12 -1.62 -9.09 13.51
N PRO A 13 -2.53 -9.68 14.31
CA PRO A 13 -3.92 -9.92 13.88
C PRO A 13 -4.64 -8.67 13.36
N ALA A 14 -4.45 -7.52 14.03
CA ALA A 14 -5.04 -6.25 13.60
C ALA A 14 -4.52 -5.78 12.24
N GLN A 15 -3.22 -5.97 11.98
CA GLN A 15 -2.65 -5.67 10.67
C GLN A 15 -3.19 -6.62 9.59
N TRP A 16 -3.36 -7.90 9.89
CA TRP A 16 -3.99 -8.84 8.96
C TRP A 16 -5.44 -8.49 8.63
N GLU A 17 -6.20 -7.99 9.61
CA GLU A 17 -7.55 -7.48 9.39
C GLU A 17 -7.54 -6.29 8.43
N GLN A 18 -6.67 -5.30 8.68
CA GLN A 18 -6.51 -4.15 7.80
C GLN A 18 -6.06 -4.54 6.39
N LEU A 19 -5.09 -5.46 6.26
CA LEU A 19 -4.63 -5.96 4.95
C LEU A 19 -5.73 -6.74 4.22
N THR A 20 -6.57 -7.48 4.95
CA THR A 20 -7.70 -8.21 4.36
C THR A 20 -8.76 -7.24 3.84
N ALA A 21 -9.11 -6.23 4.63
CA ALA A 21 -10.00 -5.17 4.21
C ALA A 21 -9.43 -4.42 3.00
N MET A 22 -8.14 -4.08 3.04
CA MET A 22 -7.41 -3.47 1.91
C MET A 22 -7.51 -4.31 0.63
N ALA A 23 -7.34 -5.63 0.72
CA ALA A 23 -7.42 -6.52 -0.43
C ALA A 23 -8.84 -6.61 -1.02
N ALA A 24 -9.88 -6.44 -0.21
CA ALA A 24 -11.26 -6.32 -0.69
C ALA A 24 -11.47 -5.01 -1.47
N LEU A 25 -10.95 -3.89 -0.93
CA LEU A 25 -11.03 -2.58 -1.59
C LEU A 25 -10.29 -2.55 -2.93
N HIS A 26 -9.12 -3.18 -3.01
CA HIS A 26 -8.40 -3.32 -4.28
C HIS A 26 -9.22 -4.04 -5.34
N ARG A 27 -9.94 -5.11 -4.97
CA ARG A 27 -10.82 -5.85 -5.90
C ARG A 27 -12.00 -4.99 -6.34
N GLU A 28 -12.65 -4.32 -5.40
CA GLU A 28 -13.76 -3.39 -5.67
C GLU A 28 -13.34 -2.29 -6.67
N TRP A 29 -12.16 -1.69 -6.47
CA TRP A 29 -11.65 -0.67 -7.39
C TRP A 29 -11.16 -1.23 -8.71
N ASN A 30 -10.65 -2.46 -8.73
CA ASN A 30 -10.19 -3.10 -9.96
C ASN A 30 -11.34 -3.31 -10.96
N GLU A 31 -12.54 -3.61 -10.47
CA GLU A 31 -13.77 -3.71 -11.27
C GLU A 31 -14.13 -2.38 -11.96
N LYS A 32 -13.72 -1.24 -11.40
CA LYS A 32 -14.07 0.10 -11.90
C LYS A 32 -13.02 0.67 -12.87
N ILE A 33 -11.73 0.47 -12.59
CA ILE A 33 -10.66 1.19 -13.31
C ILE A 33 -9.46 0.35 -13.78
N ASN A 34 -9.52 -0.99 -13.67
CA ASN A 34 -8.42 -1.90 -14.08
C ASN A 34 -7.06 -1.51 -13.49
N LEU A 35 -7.00 -1.40 -12.16
CA LEU A 35 -5.80 -0.99 -11.41
C LEU A 35 -4.65 -2.00 -11.53
N VAL A 36 -4.99 -3.28 -11.57
CA VAL A 36 -4.12 -4.46 -11.61
C VAL A 36 -4.63 -5.35 -12.75
N SER A 37 -3.71 -6.05 -13.43
CA SER A 37 -4.08 -6.93 -14.55
C SER A 37 -5.07 -8.01 -14.08
N ARG A 38 -5.91 -8.52 -14.99
CA ARG A 38 -6.87 -9.59 -14.66
C ARG A 38 -6.20 -10.84 -14.07
N LYS A 39 -5.04 -11.20 -14.60
CA LYS A 39 -4.26 -12.35 -14.10
C LYS A 39 -3.75 -12.11 -12.68
N ASP A 40 -3.37 -10.87 -12.38
CA ASP A 40 -2.79 -10.51 -11.10
C ASP A 40 -3.85 -10.26 -10.02
N ILE A 41 -5.04 -9.73 -10.36
CA ILE A 41 -6.09 -9.51 -9.37
C ILE A 41 -6.64 -10.84 -8.82
N GLU A 42 -6.69 -11.89 -9.64
CA GLU A 42 -7.04 -13.26 -9.21
C GLU A 42 -6.01 -13.83 -8.22
N ASN A 43 -4.76 -13.36 -8.30
CA ASN A 43 -3.64 -13.80 -7.46
C ASN A 43 -3.08 -12.65 -6.59
N LEU A 44 -3.94 -11.68 -6.25
CA LEU A 44 -3.54 -10.40 -5.66
C LEU A 44 -2.63 -10.58 -4.45
N GLU A 45 -3.01 -11.47 -3.54
CA GLU A 45 -2.24 -11.72 -2.33
C GLU A 45 -0.84 -12.25 -2.63
N ARG A 46 -0.72 -13.15 -3.61
CA ARG A 46 0.57 -13.76 -3.95
C ARG A 46 1.47 -12.81 -4.73
N HIS A 47 0.92 -12.07 -5.69
CA HIS A 47 1.71 -11.25 -6.60
C HIS A 47 2.01 -9.85 -6.06
N HIS A 48 1.14 -9.29 -5.23
CA HIS A 48 1.29 -7.91 -4.74
C HIS A 48 1.46 -7.83 -3.21
N TYR A 49 0.74 -8.62 -2.43
CA TYR A 49 0.83 -8.50 -0.96
C TYR A 49 2.04 -9.22 -0.38
N ALA A 50 2.23 -10.50 -0.73
CA ALA A 50 3.30 -11.32 -0.17
C ALA A 50 4.70 -10.71 -0.38
N PRO A 51 5.06 -10.15 -1.55
CA PRO A 51 6.35 -9.49 -1.73
C PRO A 51 6.52 -8.24 -0.85
N CYS A 52 5.46 -7.43 -0.71
CA CYS A 52 5.49 -6.23 0.12
C CYS A 52 5.62 -6.57 1.62
N ILE A 53 4.89 -7.59 2.08
CA ILE A 53 5.00 -8.08 3.46
C ILE A 53 6.39 -8.69 3.68
N ALA A 54 6.92 -9.47 2.73
CA ALA A 54 8.25 -10.05 2.85
C ALA A 54 9.37 -9.00 2.97
N ALA A 55 9.17 -7.79 2.43
CA ALA A 55 10.13 -6.70 2.57
C ALA A 55 10.43 -6.37 4.03
N VAL A 56 9.48 -6.56 4.97
CA VAL A 56 9.68 -6.27 6.40
C VAL A 56 10.74 -7.14 7.07
N LYS A 57 11.09 -8.27 6.46
CA LYS A 57 12.18 -9.14 6.96
C LYS A 57 13.55 -8.49 6.76
N PHE A 58 13.66 -7.58 5.80
CA PHE A 58 14.92 -6.90 5.43
C PHE A 58 14.89 -5.41 5.71
N LEU A 59 13.71 -4.79 5.69
CA LEU A 59 13.49 -3.39 5.97
C LEU A 59 13.07 -3.22 7.44
N LYS A 60 13.78 -2.37 8.19
CA LYS A 60 13.38 -2.00 9.56
C LYS A 60 13.27 -0.49 9.66
N LEU A 61 12.07 0.03 9.48
CA LEU A 61 11.80 1.46 9.59
C LEU A 61 11.74 1.85 11.07
N MET A 62 12.41 2.95 11.40
CA MET A 62 12.33 3.56 12.73
C MET A 62 11.04 4.37 12.86
N ASP A 63 10.57 4.52 14.10
CA ASP A 63 9.46 5.42 14.43
C ASP A 63 9.76 6.85 13.90
N GLY A 64 8.78 7.47 13.25
CA GLY A 64 8.94 8.81 12.66
C GLY A 64 9.71 8.86 11.34
N CYS A 65 10.20 7.73 10.82
CA CYS A 65 10.82 7.68 9.49
C CYS A 65 9.83 8.14 8.42
N ARG A 66 10.34 8.86 7.41
CA ARG A 66 9.57 9.32 6.25
C ARG A 66 9.97 8.48 5.04
N VAL A 67 8.98 7.89 4.39
CA VAL A 67 9.15 7.03 3.21
C VAL A 67 8.34 7.63 2.07
N MET A 68 8.93 7.67 0.88
CA MET A 68 8.24 8.08 -0.33
C MET A 68 8.18 6.90 -1.30
N ASP A 69 6.98 6.58 -1.77
CA ASP A 69 6.72 5.54 -2.77
C ASP A 69 6.38 6.22 -4.10
N VAL A 70 7.32 6.17 -5.05
CA VAL A 70 7.23 6.87 -6.34
C VAL A 70 6.73 5.91 -7.41
N GLY A 71 5.63 6.26 -8.06
CA GLY A 71 4.93 5.36 -8.97
C GLY A 71 4.11 4.31 -8.22
N THR A 72 3.50 4.71 -7.09
CA THR A 72 2.80 3.82 -6.16
C THR A 72 1.69 2.99 -6.82
N GLY A 73 1.14 3.46 -7.95
CA GLY A 73 0.17 2.70 -8.73
C GLY A 73 -1.08 2.39 -7.92
N GLY A 74 -1.30 1.11 -7.62
CA GLY A 74 -2.38 0.67 -6.74
C GLY A 74 -2.14 0.91 -5.25
N GLY A 75 -1.04 1.55 -4.86
CA GLY A 75 -0.62 1.70 -3.48
C GLY A 75 0.40 0.64 -3.06
N PHE A 76 1.10 0.02 -3.99
CA PHE A 76 2.12 -1.00 -3.72
C PHE A 76 3.53 -0.44 -3.94
N PRO A 77 4.45 -0.61 -2.98
CA PRO A 77 4.29 -1.25 -1.68
C PRO A 77 3.71 -0.34 -0.58
N GLY A 78 3.54 0.95 -0.84
CA GLY A 78 3.38 1.97 0.19
C GLY A 78 2.19 1.80 1.16
N LEU A 79 0.99 1.46 0.69
CA LEU A 79 -0.16 1.24 1.57
C LEU A 79 0.04 0.03 2.49
N ILE A 80 0.62 -1.05 1.95
CA ILE A 80 0.92 -2.24 2.75
C ILE A 80 1.93 -1.91 3.83
N LEU A 81 3.02 -1.21 3.47
CA LEU A 81 4.02 -0.79 4.43
C LEU A 81 3.46 0.20 5.46
N ALA A 82 2.49 1.05 5.10
CA ALA A 82 1.84 1.95 6.03
C ALA A 82 1.05 1.20 7.13
N VAL A 83 0.41 0.08 6.79
CA VAL A 83 -0.23 -0.81 7.78
C VAL A 83 0.82 -1.51 8.65
N LEU A 84 1.94 -1.94 8.05
CA LEU A 84 2.98 -2.68 8.77
C LEU A 84 3.85 -1.80 9.67
N TYR A 85 4.02 -0.52 9.32
CA TYR A 85 4.76 0.49 10.08
C TYR A 85 3.88 1.69 10.43
N PRO A 86 2.92 1.55 11.35
CA PRO A 86 1.93 2.61 11.65
C PRO A 86 2.56 3.89 12.21
N LYS A 87 3.81 3.83 12.67
CA LYS A 87 4.58 4.96 13.21
C LYS A 87 5.52 5.63 12.21
N ALA A 88 5.69 5.08 11.01
CA ALA A 88 6.37 5.75 9.91
C ALA A 88 5.37 6.54 9.07
N ARG A 89 5.83 7.61 8.40
CA ARG A 89 5.02 8.44 7.51
C ARG A 89 5.30 8.09 6.06
N PHE A 90 4.26 7.87 5.27
CA PHE A 90 4.34 7.47 3.88
C PHE A 90 3.78 8.56 2.98
N THR A 91 4.55 8.98 1.97
CA THR A 91 4.06 9.80 0.87
C THR A 91 3.97 8.94 -0.38
N LEU A 92 2.76 8.73 -0.89
CA LEU A 92 2.48 7.88 -2.04
C LEU A 92 2.24 8.75 -3.28
N VAL A 93 3.08 8.58 -4.30
CA VAL A 93 3.13 9.44 -5.47
C VAL A 93 2.83 8.67 -6.74
N ASP A 94 1.94 9.19 -7.57
CA ASP A 94 1.71 8.72 -8.94
C ASP A 94 1.30 9.92 -9.82
N SER A 95 1.60 9.83 -11.11
CA SER A 95 1.23 10.86 -12.09
C SER A 95 -0.17 10.64 -12.67
N VAL A 96 -0.76 9.46 -12.45
CA VAL A 96 -2.07 9.07 -12.98
C VAL A 96 -3.16 9.34 -11.95
N GLY A 97 -3.95 10.39 -12.18
CA GLY A 97 -4.96 10.85 -11.22
C GLY A 97 -5.99 9.80 -10.81
N LYS A 98 -6.45 8.93 -11.72
CA LYS A 98 -7.38 7.85 -11.36
C LYS A 98 -6.79 6.89 -10.33
N LYS A 99 -5.49 6.61 -10.38
CA LYS A 99 -4.82 5.74 -9.41
C LYS A 99 -4.71 6.42 -8.05
N ILE A 100 -4.40 7.71 -8.04
CA ILE A 100 -4.38 8.54 -6.83
C ILE A 100 -5.75 8.54 -6.14
N THR A 101 -6.85 8.65 -6.89
CA THR A 101 -8.21 8.54 -6.33
C THR A 101 -8.41 7.22 -5.59
N VAL A 102 -7.97 6.10 -6.16
CA VAL A 102 -8.09 4.79 -5.52
C VAL A 102 -7.25 4.69 -4.26
N VAL A 103 -5.97 5.07 -4.33
CA VAL A 103 -5.06 5.01 -3.17
C VAL A 103 -5.56 5.90 -2.03
N THR A 104 -6.10 7.08 -2.36
CA THR A 104 -6.70 8.00 -1.39
C THR A 104 -7.93 7.38 -0.73
N ASP A 105 -8.89 6.86 -1.50
CA ASP A 105 -10.10 6.21 -0.96
C ASP A 105 -9.76 5.01 -0.07
N ILE A 106 -8.80 4.18 -0.48
CA ILE A 106 -8.35 3.03 0.32
C ILE A 106 -7.74 3.49 1.64
N ALA A 107 -6.86 4.48 1.62
CA ALA A 107 -6.24 5.01 2.83
C ALA A 107 -7.27 5.62 3.79
N GLU A 108 -8.25 6.36 3.26
CA GLU A 108 -9.34 6.96 4.03
C GLU A 108 -10.26 5.91 4.66
N ARG A 109 -10.71 4.93 3.88
CA ARG A 109 -11.61 3.85 4.35
C ARG A 109 -10.97 2.93 5.38
N LEU A 110 -9.65 2.76 5.32
CA LEU A 110 -8.88 2.02 6.33
C LEU A 110 -8.43 2.88 7.51
N GLY A 111 -8.70 4.20 7.46
CA GLY A 111 -8.33 5.13 8.51
C GLY A 111 -6.82 5.34 8.67
N LEU A 112 -6.03 5.13 7.62
CA LEU A 112 -4.57 5.28 7.65
C LEU A 112 -4.20 6.76 7.84
N LYS A 113 -3.77 7.13 9.05
CA LYS A 113 -3.38 8.51 9.39
C LYS A 113 -1.94 8.85 9.05
N ASN A 114 -1.17 7.84 8.66
CA ASN A 114 0.25 7.94 8.36
C ASN A 114 0.55 7.92 6.86
N VAL A 115 -0.46 8.17 6.01
CA VAL A 115 -0.34 8.19 4.56
C VAL A 115 -0.75 9.57 4.04
N ASP A 116 0.11 10.15 3.20
CA ASP A 116 -0.16 11.32 2.37
C ASP A 116 -0.09 10.89 0.89
N VAL A 117 -1.04 11.34 0.07
CA VAL A 117 -1.14 10.89 -1.33
C VAL A 117 -1.02 12.10 -2.25
N LYS A 118 -0.07 12.07 -3.18
CA LYS A 118 0.23 13.19 -4.07
C LYS A 118 0.12 12.78 -5.54
N ASN A 119 -0.73 13.50 -6.27
CA ASN A 119 -0.76 13.43 -7.73
C ASN A 119 0.35 14.32 -8.29
N ALA A 120 1.46 13.71 -8.68
CA ALA A 120 2.62 14.42 -9.18
C ALA A 120 3.50 13.51 -10.02
N ARG A 121 4.30 14.13 -10.89
CA ARG A 121 5.41 13.44 -11.53
C ARG A 121 6.61 13.43 -10.59
N ALA A 122 7.40 12.35 -10.63
CA ALA A 122 8.58 12.21 -9.79
C ALA A 122 9.54 13.39 -9.95
N GLU A 123 9.69 13.88 -11.18
CA GLU A 123 10.57 14.96 -11.59
C GLU A 123 10.10 16.35 -11.11
N THR A 124 8.83 16.46 -10.70
CA THR A 124 8.23 17.71 -10.19
C THR A 124 8.24 17.82 -8.67
N MET A 125 8.68 16.76 -7.98
CA MET A 125 8.84 16.74 -6.52
C MET A 125 10.11 17.50 -6.14
N ASN A 126 9.98 18.75 -5.71
CA ASN A 126 11.06 19.46 -5.05
C ASN A 126 11.11 19.09 -3.56
N HIS A 127 12.31 18.97 -3.00
CA HIS A 127 12.52 18.77 -1.57
C HIS A 127 12.04 20.01 -0.82
N GLU A 128 10.81 19.99 -0.30
CA GLU A 128 10.42 20.88 0.78
C GLU A 128 11.01 20.30 2.07
N HIS A 129 12.08 20.94 2.56
CA HIS A 129 12.80 20.63 3.79
C HIS A 129 11.98 20.96 5.03
#